data_AF-A0A0R3QT86-F1
#
_entry.id   AF-A0A0R3QT86-F1
#
_cell.length_a   1.000
_cell.length_b   1.000
_cell.length_c   1.000
_cell.angle_alpha   90.00
_cell.angle_beta   90.00
_cell.angle_gamma   90.00
#
_symmetry.space_group_name_H-M   'P 1'
#
loop_
_entity.id
_entity.type
_entity.pdbx_description
1 polymer ?
#
loop_
_entity_poly.entity_id
_entity_poly.type
_entity_poly.pdbx_seq_one_letter_code
_entity_poly.pdbx_strand_id
1 'polypeptide(L)'
;MMYFTIITLLFIIPNTRISGDENLSTLLLTNTNAQNPGIRMRLMSSGLAYLREIGMKIVNDEILRIQLPTITEVIEAGQVSIYDVYVSKYWSPSDYSLELSPPNMFTWSMAKMHIRAGGEFETIFSGPFLIPAVPIRGQFETLFGHVSLTMAVRLARTRAGAPMVKSTYCRADVGYVDLNVRNTGVITDFFINTFKAFIIAHFKPIVEDRISQMVKNMINKDMNYILATMPLQVKFHFNPQYEVELRVIRAKIY
;
A
#
# COMPACT_ATOMS: atom_id res chain seq x y z
N MET A 1 55.30 -23.71 -30.20
CA MET A 1 54.79 -24.85 -29.39
C MET A 1 54.69 -24.37 -27.95
N MET A 2 53.48 -24.13 -27.43
CA MET A 2 52.76 -25.03 -26.49
C MET A 2 53.46 -25.00 -25.10
N TYR A 3 52.99 -24.31 -24.05
CA TYR A 3 51.76 -24.50 -23.26
C TYR A 3 51.56 -23.26 -22.34
N PHE A 4 50.50 -22.48 -22.43
CA PHE A 4 49.29 -22.46 -21.56
C PHE A 4 49.42 -22.96 -20.11
N THR A 5 49.50 -22.03 -19.14
CA THR A 5 48.92 -22.19 -17.79
C THR A 5 48.36 -20.85 -17.30
N ILE A 6 47.04 -20.82 -17.15
CA ILE A 6 46.21 -19.74 -16.64
C ILE A 6 46.31 -19.70 -15.11
N ILE A 7 46.67 -18.55 -14.53
CA ILE A 7 46.51 -18.26 -13.10
C ILE A 7 45.19 -17.49 -12.95
N THR A 8 44.10 -18.21 -12.69
CA THR A 8 42.85 -17.61 -12.22
C THR A 8 42.97 -17.37 -10.72
N LEU A 9 43.23 -16.10 -10.36
CA LEU A 9 43.18 -15.62 -8.98
C LEU A 9 41.70 -15.55 -8.55
N LEU A 10 41.27 -16.52 -7.76
CA LEU A 10 39.94 -16.56 -7.15
C LEU A 10 39.92 -15.54 -5.99
N PHE A 11 39.38 -14.34 -6.25
CA PHE A 11 38.96 -13.42 -5.20
C PHE A 11 37.78 -14.06 -4.44
N ILE A 12 38.09 -14.78 -3.36
CA ILE A 12 37.09 -15.12 -2.34
C ILE A 12 36.84 -13.84 -1.55
N ILE A 13 35.77 -13.13 -1.89
CA ILE A 13 35.18 -12.13 -1.01
C ILE A 13 34.74 -12.90 0.25
N PRO A 14 35.23 -12.58 1.46
CA PRO A 14 34.65 -13.14 2.66
C PRO A 14 33.22 -12.59 2.74
N ASN A 15 32.27 -13.46 2.45
CA ASN A 15 30.86 -13.20 2.68
C ASN A 15 30.74 -13.04 4.20
N THR A 16 30.75 -11.79 4.68
CA THR A 16 30.47 -11.48 6.08
C THR A 16 29.05 -11.94 6.35
N ARG A 17 28.94 -13.17 6.85
CA ARG A 17 27.72 -13.71 7.45
C ARG A 17 27.40 -12.80 8.62
N ILE A 18 26.42 -11.92 8.44
CA ILE A 18 25.77 -11.24 9.55
C ILE A 18 25.17 -12.35 10.40
N SER A 19 25.75 -12.52 11.59
CA SER A 19 25.40 -13.52 12.58
C SER A 19 23.97 -13.33 13.05
N GLY A 20 23.11 -14.29 12.70
CA GLY A 20 21.76 -14.46 13.26
C GLY A 20 21.42 -15.92 13.56
N ASP A 21 22.39 -16.83 13.39
CA ASP A 21 22.24 -18.28 13.51
C ASP A 21 22.86 -18.85 14.80
N GLU A 22 23.50 -18.03 15.64
CA GLU A 22 24.32 -18.53 16.76
C GLU A 22 23.55 -19.19 17.92
N ASN A 23 22.22 -19.13 17.94
CA ASN A 23 21.38 -19.72 19.01
C ASN A 23 20.45 -20.85 18.52
N LEU A 24 20.66 -21.41 17.33
CA LEU A 24 19.81 -22.45 16.77
C LEU A 24 20.36 -23.85 17.06
N SER A 25 19.59 -24.67 17.78
CA SER A 25 19.92 -26.08 17.95
C SER A 25 19.84 -26.77 16.59
N THR A 26 20.97 -27.33 16.13
CA THR A 26 21.07 -28.06 14.87
C THR A 26 20.11 -29.24 14.80
N LEU A 27 19.74 -29.81 15.95
CA LEU A 27 18.75 -30.88 16.07
C LEU A 27 17.32 -30.43 15.69
N LEU A 28 16.95 -29.19 16.02
CA LEU A 28 15.63 -28.64 15.67
C LEU A 28 15.54 -28.36 14.17
N LEU A 29 16.59 -27.83 13.56
CA LEU A 29 16.65 -27.63 12.10
C LEU A 29 16.54 -28.96 11.34
N THR A 30 17.15 -30.03 11.86
CA THR A 30 17.18 -31.35 11.20
C THR A 30 15.87 -32.13 11.37
N ASN A 31 15.14 -31.94 12.48
CA ASN A 31 13.89 -32.66 12.78
C ASN A 31 12.61 -31.86 12.50
N THR A 32 12.71 -30.63 11.99
CA THR A 32 11.54 -29.79 11.68
C THR A 32 10.80 -30.33 10.45
N ASN A 33 9.58 -30.83 10.64
CA ASN A 33 8.70 -31.26 9.56
C ASN A 33 7.48 -30.33 9.41
N ALA A 34 7.31 -29.72 8.23
CA ALA A 34 6.20 -28.83 7.92
C ALA A 34 4.81 -29.51 7.91
N GLN A 35 4.76 -30.84 7.91
CA GLN A 35 3.52 -31.62 8.03
C GLN A 35 3.21 -32.04 9.47
N ASN A 36 4.18 -31.98 10.38
CA ASN A 36 4.02 -32.34 11.79
C ASN A 36 4.65 -31.27 12.71
N PRO A 37 4.03 -30.07 12.82
CA PRO A 37 4.54 -29.03 13.70
C PRO A 37 4.21 -29.34 15.16
N GLY A 38 5.11 -29.01 16.08
CA GLY A 38 4.87 -29.15 17.52
C GLY A 38 3.75 -28.23 18.05
N ILE A 39 3.54 -27.08 17.43
CA ILE A 39 2.48 -26.11 17.75
C ILE A 39 1.78 -25.68 16.46
N ARG A 40 0.44 -25.63 16.48
CA ARG A 40 -0.38 -25.15 15.36
C ARG A 40 -1.28 -24.00 15.80
N MET A 41 -1.08 -22.83 15.20
CA MET A 41 -1.99 -21.70 15.33
C MET A 41 -3.00 -21.72 14.16
N ARG A 42 -4.28 -21.52 14.46
CA ARG A 42 -5.35 -21.42 13.46
C ARG A 42 -6.08 -20.10 13.65
N LEU A 43 -6.09 -19.26 12.62
CA LEU A 43 -6.94 -18.08 12.57
C LEU A 43 -8.35 -18.53 12.19
N MET A 44 -9.32 -18.30 13.08
CA MET A 44 -10.74 -18.57 12.83
C MET A 44 -11.38 -17.40 12.09
N SER A 45 -12.57 -17.60 11.53
CA SER A 45 -13.36 -16.55 10.87
C SER A 45 -13.65 -15.36 11.79
N SER A 46 -13.88 -15.59 13.09
CA SER A 46 -14.04 -14.53 14.09
C SER A 46 -12.78 -13.69 14.28
N GLY A 47 -11.59 -14.31 14.23
CA GLY A 47 -10.31 -13.59 14.27
C GLY A 47 -10.11 -12.76 13.01
N LEU A 48 -10.52 -13.27 11.85
CA LEU A 48 -10.47 -12.53 10.59
C LEU A 48 -11.43 -11.33 10.60
N ALA A 49 -12.64 -11.51 11.14
CA ALA A 49 -13.58 -10.42 11.34
C ALA A 49 -13.00 -9.34 12.26
N TYR A 50 -12.35 -9.72 13.36
CA TYR A 50 -11.67 -8.78 14.24
C TYR A 50 -10.54 -8.00 13.53
N LEU A 51 -9.71 -8.70 12.75
CA LEU A 51 -8.65 -8.05 11.96
C LEU A 51 -9.23 -7.10 10.92
N ARG A 52 -10.38 -7.43 10.33
CA ARG A 52 -11.10 -6.57 9.38
C ARG A 52 -11.54 -5.27 10.06
N GLU A 53 -12.15 -5.33 11.25
CA GLU A 53 -12.58 -4.13 11.99
C GLU A 53 -11.39 -3.22 12.35
N ILE A 54 -10.29 -3.80 12.84
CA ILE A 54 -9.06 -3.04 13.13
C ILE A 54 -8.50 -2.42 11.85
N GLY A 55 -8.40 -3.21 10.78
CA GLY A 55 -7.89 -2.73 9.49
C GLY A 55 -8.71 -1.56 8.96
N MET A 56 -10.04 -1.64 9.07
CA MET A 56 -10.93 -0.55 8.67
C MET A 56 -10.71 0.71 9.50
N LYS A 57 -10.52 0.59 10.82
CA LYS A 57 -10.19 1.74 11.66
C LYS A 57 -8.91 2.44 11.18
N ILE A 58 -7.85 1.68 10.91
CA ILE A 58 -6.56 2.22 10.46
C ILE A 58 -6.71 2.93 9.10
N VAL A 59 -7.42 2.33 8.15
CA VAL A 59 -7.66 2.94 6.83
C VAL A 59 -8.45 4.23 6.95
N ASN A 60 -9.49 4.25 7.79
CA ASN A 60 -10.30 5.45 8.02
C ASN A 60 -9.46 6.60 8.60
N ASP A 61 -8.51 6.30 9.47
CA ASP A 61 -7.64 7.32 10.09
C ASP A 61 -6.59 7.87 9.11
N GLU A 62 -6.04 7.01 8.24
CA GLU A 62 -4.93 7.38 7.38
C GLU A 62 -5.36 7.99 6.04
N ILE A 63 -6.54 7.65 5.52
CA ILE A 63 -7.02 8.18 4.23
C ILE A 63 -7.10 9.71 4.23
N LEU A 64 -7.44 10.32 5.36
CA LEU A 64 -7.50 11.77 5.55
C LEU A 64 -6.12 12.43 5.54
N ARG A 65 -5.06 11.64 5.75
CA ARG A 65 -3.66 12.10 5.81
C ARG A 65 -2.92 11.87 4.50
N ILE A 66 -3.58 11.34 3.47
CA ILE A 66 -2.97 11.15 2.15
C ILE A 66 -2.51 12.51 1.62
N GLN A 67 -1.22 12.61 1.33
CA GLN A 67 -0.64 13.73 0.62
C GLN A 67 -0.77 13.52 -0.89
N LEU A 68 -1.46 14.44 -1.54
CA LEU A 68 -1.65 14.44 -2.99
C LEU A 68 -0.62 15.39 -3.61
N PRO A 69 0.13 14.95 -4.64
CA PRO A 69 1.22 15.74 -5.20
C PRO A 69 0.69 16.91 -6.03
N THR A 70 1.52 17.93 -6.20
CA THR A 70 1.35 18.97 -7.22
C THR A 70 1.47 18.35 -8.61
N ILE A 71 0.58 18.74 -9.51
CA ILE A 71 0.53 18.24 -10.89
C ILE A 71 0.49 19.43 -11.83
N THR A 72 1.33 19.41 -12.85
CA THR A 72 1.35 20.41 -13.90
C THR A 72 1.41 19.70 -15.23
N GLU A 73 0.39 19.87 -16.08
CA GLU A 73 0.37 19.30 -17.43
C GLU A 73 0.08 20.37 -18.47
N VAL A 74 0.60 20.14 -19.66
CA VAL A 74 0.30 20.93 -20.85
C VAL A 74 -0.79 20.21 -21.61
N ILE A 75 -1.92 20.88 -21.78
CA ILE A 75 -3.07 20.45 -22.57
C ILE A 75 -3.15 21.25 -23.87
N GLU A 76 -3.92 20.80 -24.86
CA GLU A 76 -4.07 21.52 -26.15
C GLU A 76 -4.54 22.97 -25.97
N ALA A 77 -5.33 23.24 -24.94
CA ALA A 77 -5.83 24.58 -24.63
C ALA A 77 -4.85 25.47 -23.84
N GLY A 78 -3.73 24.94 -23.34
CA GLY A 78 -2.81 25.68 -22.47
C GLY A 78 -2.11 24.82 -21.41
N GLN A 79 -1.78 25.40 -20.27
CA GLN A 79 -1.15 24.70 -19.15
C GLN A 79 -2.06 24.73 -17.93
N VAL A 80 -2.21 23.60 -17.24
CA VAL A 80 -2.99 23.48 -16.01
C VAL A 80 -2.10 22.93 -14.91
N SER A 81 -2.08 23.63 -13.78
CA SER A 81 -1.38 23.26 -12.55
C SER A 81 -2.36 23.15 -11.40
N ILE A 82 -2.23 22.09 -10.61
CA ILE A 82 -2.97 21.86 -9.37
C ILE A 82 -1.96 21.70 -8.24
N TYR A 83 -2.17 22.41 -7.13
CA TYR A 83 -1.27 22.41 -5.98
C TYR A 83 -2.05 22.55 -4.66
N ASP A 84 -1.34 22.35 -3.55
CA ASP A 84 -1.88 22.38 -2.18
C ASP A 84 -3.13 21.52 -1.99
N VAL A 85 -3.11 20.32 -2.58
CA VAL A 85 -4.27 19.44 -2.55
C VAL A 85 -4.33 18.66 -1.26
N TYR A 86 -5.49 18.68 -0.62
CA TYR A 86 -5.77 17.98 0.63
C TYR A 86 -7.11 17.24 0.57
N VAL A 87 -7.23 16.18 1.36
CA VAL A 87 -8.50 15.46 1.55
C VAL A 87 -9.33 16.24 2.56
N SER A 88 -10.43 16.83 2.13
CA SER A 88 -11.31 17.65 2.98
C SER A 88 -12.38 16.82 3.68
N LYS A 89 -12.84 15.73 3.06
CA LYS A 89 -13.84 14.84 3.64
C LYS A 89 -13.71 13.42 3.11
N TYR A 90 -14.00 12.45 3.97
CA TYR A 90 -14.02 11.04 3.64
C TYR A 90 -15.31 10.40 4.14
N TRP A 91 -15.87 9.48 3.34
CA TRP A 91 -16.95 8.60 3.74
C TRP A 91 -16.46 7.16 3.63
N SER A 92 -16.46 6.48 4.78
CA SER A 92 -16.05 5.08 4.93
C SER A 92 -16.86 4.15 4.03
N PRO A 93 -16.27 3.01 3.59
CA PRO A 93 -16.97 2.05 2.75
C PRO A 93 -18.15 1.44 3.51
N SER A 94 -19.28 1.29 2.82
CA SER A 94 -20.40 0.49 3.31
C SER A 94 -20.18 -1.00 3.10
N ASP A 95 -19.40 -1.36 2.06
CA ASP A 95 -19.09 -2.74 1.72
C ASP A 95 -17.60 -3.00 1.90
N TYR A 96 -17.24 -3.89 2.82
CA TYR A 96 -15.86 -4.33 3.00
C TYR A 96 -15.78 -5.78 3.50
N SER A 97 -14.81 -6.53 2.99
CA SER A 97 -14.63 -7.95 3.33
C SER A 97 -13.16 -8.31 3.40
N LEU A 98 -12.83 -9.20 4.34
CA LEU A 98 -11.51 -9.77 4.48
C LEU A 98 -11.69 -11.28 4.40
N GLU A 99 -11.17 -11.88 3.34
CA GLU A 99 -11.42 -13.28 3.01
C GLU A 99 -10.10 -14.02 2.82
N LEU A 100 -10.09 -15.30 3.23
CA LEU A 100 -8.95 -16.17 3.03
C LEU A 100 -8.97 -16.71 1.60
N SER A 101 -7.85 -16.57 0.90
CA SER A 101 -7.63 -17.07 -0.46
C SER A 101 -6.50 -18.11 -0.46
N PRO A 102 -6.78 -19.37 -0.81
CA PRO A 102 -5.75 -20.40 -0.91
C PRO A 102 -4.60 -20.00 -1.87
N PRO A 103 -3.36 -20.43 -1.63
CA PRO A 103 -2.93 -21.36 -0.57
C PRO A 103 -2.50 -20.69 0.74
N ASN A 104 -2.19 -19.39 0.75
CA ASN A 104 -1.65 -18.67 1.90
C ASN A 104 -1.84 -17.15 1.75
N MET A 105 -2.94 -16.71 1.14
CA MET A 105 -3.22 -15.30 0.91
C MET A 105 -4.53 -14.89 1.58
N PHE A 106 -4.70 -13.63 1.87
CA PHE A 106 -6.01 -13.07 2.14
C PHE A 106 -6.27 -11.92 1.18
N THR A 107 -7.52 -11.81 0.78
CA THR A 107 -8.01 -10.73 -0.08
C THR A 107 -8.81 -9.77 0.78
N TRP A 108 -8.45 -8.50 0.69
CA TRP A 108 -9.20 -7.41 1.30
C TRP A 108 -9.85 -6.59 0.20
N SER A 109 -11.17 -6.46 0.24
CA SER A 109 -11.94 -5.62 -0.65
C SER A 109 -12.74 -4.58 0.13
N MET A 110 -12.83 -3.38 -0.44
CA MET A 110 -13.68 -2.28 0.02
C MET A 110 -14.33 -1.62 -1.18
N ALA A 111 -15.57 -1.16 -1.04
CA ALA A 111 -16.29 -0.47 -2.10
C ALA A 111 -17.20 0.63 -1.55
N LYS A 112 -17.70 1.47 -2.47
CA LYS A 112 -18.64 2.57 -2.17
C LYS A 112 -18.07 3.60 -1.20
N MET A 113 -16.75 3.80 -1.22
CA MET A 113 -16.14 4.92 -0.51
C MET A 113 -16.33 6.21 -1.31
N HIS A 114 -16.31 7.33 -0.61
CA HIS A 114 -16.26 8.64 -1.24
C HIS A 114 -15.13 9.46 -0.63
N ILE A 115 -14.40 10.19 -1.46
CA ILE A 115 -13.30 11.05 -1.04
C ILE A 115 -13.54 12.41 -1.66
N ARG A 116 -13.59 13.44 -0.83
CA ARG A 116 -13.61 14.82 -1.28
C ARG A 116 -12.23 15.42 -1.09
N ALA A 117 -11.65 15.92 -2.17
CA ALA A 117 -10.39 16.62 -2.17
C ALA A 117 -10.63 18.08 -2.56
N GLY A 118 -9.84 18.99 -1.98
CA GLY A 118 -9.82 20.39 -2.35
C GLY A 118 -8.39 20.86 -2.54
N GLY A 119 -8.21 21.91 -3.32
CA GLY A 119 -6.90 22.51 -3.54
C GLY A 119 -7.01 23.77 -4.38
N GLU A 120 -5.85 24.30 -4.75
CA GLU A 120 -5.73 25.43 -5.63
C GLU A 120 -5.33 24.99 -7.03
N PHE A 121 -5.69 25.79 -8.02
CA PHE A 121 -5.26 25.57 -9.37
C PHE A 121 -4.88 26.89 -10.04
N GLU A 122 -3.96 26.79 -10.99
CA GLU A 122 -3.53 27.86 -11.87
C GLU A 122 -3.54 27.33 -13.30
N THR A 123 -4.11 28.11 -14.23
CA THR A 123 -4.19 27.72 -15.63
C THR A 123 -3.86 28.90 -16.53
N ILE A 124 -3.14 28.61 -17.61
CA ILE A 124 -2.74 29.58 -18.63
C ILE A 124 -3.34 29.09 -19.95
N PHE A 125 -4.40 29.74 -20.42
CA PHE A 125 -5.03 29.39 -21.69
C PHE A 125 -4.37 30.12 -22.85
N SER A 126 -3.97 29.37 -23.88
CA SER A 126 -3.47 29.91 -25.14
C SER A 126 -4.57 29.74 -26.19
N GLY A 127 -5.56 30.63 -26.16
CA GLY A 127 -6.67 30.61 -27.12
C GLY A 127 -6.34 31.34 -28.44
N PRO A 128 -7.11 31.11 -29.52
CA PRO A 128 -6.96 31.82 -30.80
C PRO A 128 -7.38 33.31 -30.75
N PHE A 129 -7.87 33.79 -29.61
CA PHE A 129 -8.54 35.09 -29.47
C PHE A 129 -7.65 36.29 -29.12
N LEU A 130 -6.31 36.21 -29.26
CA LEU A 130 -5.38 37.35 -29.04
C LEU A 130 -5.54 38.07 -27.69
N ILE A 131 -6.17 37.44 -26.69
CA ILE A 131 -6.22 37.96 -25.33
C ILE A 131 -4.88 37.58 -24.70
N PRO A 132 -4.13 38.51 -24.08
CA PRO A 132 -2.91 38.17 -23.38
C PRO A 132 -3.19 37.03 -22.39
N ALA A 133 -2.29 36.05 -22.32
CA ALA A 133 -2.43 34.85 -21.51
C ALA A 133 -2.46 35.21 -20.01
N VAL A 134 -3.63 35.62 -19.53
CA VAL A 134 -3.84 35.94 -18.12
C VAL A 134 -3.99 34.63 -17.37
N PRO A 135 -3.14 34.35 -16.36
CA PRO A 135 -3.29 33.16 -15.54
C PRO A 135 -4.62 33.26 -14.78
N ILE A 136 -5.47 32.26 -14.95
CA ILE A 136 -6.68 32.10 -14.14
C ILE A 136 -6.28 31.26 -12.93
N ARG A 137 -6.57 31.80 -11.75
CA ARG A 137 -6.36 31.12 -10.48
C ARG A 137 -7.69 30.90 -9.81
N GLY A 138 -7.78 29.84 -9.04
CA GLY A 138 -8.99 29.54 -8.29
C GLY A 138 -8.81 28.36 -7.37
N GLN A 139 -9.91 28.00 -6.74
CA GLN A 139 -10.00 26.84 -5.87
C GLN A 139 -10.92 25.81 -6.49
N PHE A 140 -10.56 24.55 -6.34
CA PHE A 140 -11.40 23.45 -6.78
C PHE A 140 -11.71 22.53 -5.60
N GLU A 141 -12.89 21.92 -5.69
CA GLU A 141 -13.33 20.85 -4.80
C GLU A 141 -13.84 19.73 -5.70
N THR A 142 -13.25 18.55 -5.57
CA THR A 142 -13.63 17.38 -6.35
C THR A 142 -14.07 16.24 -5.45
N LEU A 143 -15.13 15.56 -5.86
CA LEU A 143 -15.63 14.35 -5.21
C LEU A 143 -15.26 13.14 -6.08
N PHE A 144 -14.38 12.30 -5.55
CA PHE A 144 -14.12 10.96 -6.05
C PHE A 144 -15.17 10.02 -5.44
N GLY A 145 -16.11 9.58 -6.26
CA GLY A 145 -17.23 8.75 -5.82
C GLY A 145 -17.11 7.29 -6.28
N HIS A 146 -17.74 6.41 -5.50
CA HIS A 146 -17.65 4.96 -5.69
C HIS A 146 -16.19 4.48 -5.77
N VAL A 147 -15.37 4.98 -4.86
CA VAL A 147 -13.99 4.51 -4.74
C VAL A 147 -14.00 3.09 -4.18
N SER A 148 -13.27 2.21 -4.84
CA SER A 148 -13.08 0.82 -4.44
C SER A 148 -11.60 0.50 -4.28
N LEU A 149 -11.31 -0.50 -3.45
CA LEU A 149 -9.97 -1.00 -3.21
C LEU A 149 -10.03 -2.53 -3.20
N THR A 150 -9.13 -3.17 -3.93
CA THR A 150 -8.91 -4.61 -3.85
C THR A 150 -7.42 -4.88 -3.64
N MET A 151 -7.11 -5.65 -2.60
CA MET A 151 -5.74 -6.00 -2.24
C MET A 151 -5.62 -7.48 -1.93
N ALA A 152 -4.55 -8.12 -2.42
CA ALA A 152 -4.19 -9.48 -2.03
C ALA A 152 -2.87 -9.46 -1.25
N VAL A 153 -2.88 -10.06 -0.07
CA VAL A 153 -1.74 -10.12 0.84
C VAL A 153 -1.35 -11.56 1.07
N ARG A 154 -0.08 -11.88 0.89
CA ARG A 154 0.47 -13.22 1.13
C ARG A 154 1.06 -13.32 2.54
N LEU A 155 0.70 -14.38 3.23
CA LEU A 155 1.33 -14.82 4.46
C LEU A 155 2.63 -15.58 4.13
N ALA A 156 3.73 -15.10 4.68
CA ALA A 156 5.07 -15.60 4.46
C ALA A 156 5.81 -15.71 5.80
N ARG A 157 7.09 -16.07 5.72
CA ARG A 157 8.00 -16.11 6.85
C ARG A 157 9.35 -15.51 6.48
N THR A 158 10.05 -14.99 7.47
CA THR A 158 11.46 -14.59 7.34
C THR A 158 12.37 -15.82 7.33
N ARG A 159 13.66 -15.63 7.01
CA ARG A 159 14.67 -16.70 7.12
C ARG A 159 14.80 -17.20 8.57
N ALA A 160 14.66 -16.29 9.52
CA ALA A 160 14.60 -16.60 10.95
C ALA A 160 13.26 -17.24 11.38
N GLY A 161 12.33 -17.52 10.46
CA GLY A 161 11.06 -18.16 10.82
C GLY A 161 10.05 -17.24 11.52
N ALA A 162 10.27 -15.92 11.54
CA ALA A 162 9.26 -14.97 12.00
C ALA A 162 8.11 -14.87 11.00
N PRO A 163 6.85 -14.70 11.44
CA PRO A 163 5.73 -14.44 10.53
C PRO A 163 5.90 -13.11 9.80
N MET A 164 5.49 -13.06 8.54
CA MET A 164 5.56 -11.85 7.72
C MET A 164 4.39 -11.81 6.75
N VAL A 165 3.92 -10.62 6.41
CA VAL A 165 2.96 -10.39 5.33
C VAL A 165 3.63 -9.65 4.18
N LYS A 166 3.14 -9.89 2.96
CA LYS A 166 3.59 -9.15 1.77
C LYS A 166 2.40 -8.85 0.87
N SER A 167 2.17 -7.58 0.59
CA SER A 167 1.22 -7.17 -0.45
C SER A 167 1.71 -7.69 -1.81
N THR A 168 0.81 -8.34 -2.54
CA THR A 168 1.08 -8.99 -3.83
C THR A 168 0.36 -8.32 -4.98
N TYR A 169 -0.78 -7.71 -4.66
CA TYR A 169 -1.63 -6.98 -5.58
C TYR A 169 -2.36 -5.92 -4.77
N CYS A 170 -2.49 -4.71 -5.33
CA CYS A 170 -3.32 -3.67 -4.76
C CYS A 170 -3.76 -2.74 -5.88
N ARG A 171 -5.08 -2.59 -6.05
CA ARG A 171 -5.69 -1.71 -7.04
C ARG A 171 -6.80 -0.93 -6.36
N ALA A 172 -6.74 0.39 -6.49
CA ALA A 172 -7.87 1.25 -6.22
C ALA A 172 -8.49 1.68 -7.55
N ASP A 173 -9.79 1.96 -7.53
CA ASP A 173 -10.52 2.43 -8.70
C ASP A 173 -11.57 3.47 -8.28
N VAL A 174 -11.66 4.56 -9.02
CA VAL A 174 -12.65 5.62 -8.82
C VAL A 174 -13.73 5.49 -9.89
N GLY A 175 -14.97 5.23 -9.46
CA GLY A 175 -16.11 5.12 -10.37
C GLY A 175 -16.46 6.43 -11.08
N TYR A 176 -16.56 7.54 -10.36
CA TYR A 176 -16.86 8.84 -10.96
C TYR A 176 -16.18 10.01 -10.26
N VAL A 177 -16.09 11.13 -10.98
CA VAL A 177 -15.52 12.40 -10.52
C VAL A 177 -16.58 13.49 -10.69
N ASP A 178 -16.90 14.17 -9.58
CA ASP A 178 -17.64 15.42 -9.60
C ASP A 178 -16.70 16.60 -9.28
N LEU A 179 -16.93 17.74 -9.91
CA LEU A 179 -16.03 18.89 -9.85
C LEU A 179 -16.84 20.15 -9.57
N ASN A 180 -16.43 20.86 -8.53
CA ASN A 180 -16.90 22.19 -8.20
C ASN A 180 -15.71 23.16 -8.21
N VAL A 181 -15.90 24.35 -8.76
CA VAL A 181 -14.83 25.35 -8.88
C VAL A 181 -15.32 26.68 -8.32
N ARG A 182 -14.44 27.37 -7.59
CA ARG A 182 -14.72 28.65 -6.92
C ARG A 182 -13.61 29.66 -7.21
N ASN A 183 -13.94 30.94 -7.06
CA ASN A 183 -13.00 32.07 -7.09
C ASN A 183 -12.22 32.23 -8.41
N THR A 184 -12.89 31.97 -9.52
CA THR A 184 -12.29 31.90 -10.87
C THR A 184 -12.69 33.06 -11.78
N GLY A 185 -13.43 34.04 -11.26
CA GLY A 185 -13.93 35.16 -12.04
C GLY A 185 -14.93 34.71 -13.11
N VAL A 186 -14.64 35.01 -14.38
CA VAL A 186 -15.49 34.64 -15.52
C VAL A 186 -15.25 33.18 -15.90
N ILE A 187 -15.99 32.27 -15.28
CA ILE A 187 -16.00 30.86 -15.65
C ILE A 187 -16.86 30.67 -16.89
N THR A 188 -16.34 29.91 -17.86
CA THR A 188 -17.13 29.38 -18.97
C THR A 188 -17.38 27.89 -18.77
N ASP A 189 -18.50 27.37 -19.29
CA ASP A 189 -18.77 25.93 -19.29
C ASP A 189 -17.65 25.13 -19.98
N PHE A 190 -16.99 25.76 -20.96
CA PHE A 190 -15.81 25.22 -21.63
C PHE A 190 -14.65 24.95 -20.65
N PHE A 191 -14.38 25.89 -19.74
CA PHE A 191 -13.34 25.72 -18.72
C PHE A 191 -13.66 24.54 -17.78
N ILE A 192 -14.88 24.48 -17.25
CA ILE A 192 -15.29 23.44 -16.29
C ILE A 192 -15.14 22.05 -16.93
N ASN A 193 -15.59 21.89 -18.18
CA ASN A 193 -15.49 20.62 -18.90
C ASN A 193 -14.04 20.23 -19.18
N THR A 194 -13.19 21.19 -19.58
CA THR A 194 -11.76 20.95 -19.83
C THR A 194 -11.04 20.57 -18.53
N PHE A 195 -11.31 21.28 -17.44
CA PHE A 195 -10.69 20.99 -16.15
C PHE A 195 -11.19 19.65 -15.57
N LYS A 196 -12.46 19.31 -15.74
CA LYS A 196 -12.99 17.99 -15.39
C LYS A 196 -12.27 16.87 -16.16
N ALA A 197 -12.04 17.06 -17.45
CA ALA A 197 -11.30 16.11 -18.27
C ALA A 197 -9.84 15.95 -17.77
N PHE A 198 -9.18 17.06 -17.43
CA PHE A 198 -7.85 17.03 -16.81
C PHE A 198 -7.83 16.23 -15.50
N ILE A 199 -8.78 16.47 -14.59
CA ILE A 199 -8.88 15.75 -13.32
C ILE A 199 -9.05 14.25 -13.57
N ILE A 200 -9.90 13.86 -14.52
CA ILE A 200 -10.16 12.46 -14.85
C ILE A 200 -8.92 11.79 -15.48
N ALA A 201 -8.20 12.50 -16.36
CA ALA A 201 -7.07 11.94 -17.08
C ALA A 201 -5.79 11.84 -16.23
N HIS A 202 -5.52 12.86 -15.41
CA HIS A 202 -4.23 13.00 -14.73
C HIS A 202 -4.35 12.84 -13.21
N PHE A 203 -5.39 13.40 -12.59
CA PHE A 203 -5.48 13.42 -11.14
C PHE A 203 -6.11 12.17 -10.54
N LYS A 204 -7.18 11.64 -11.16
CA LYS A 204 -7.83 10.38 -10.79
C LYS A 204 -6.83 9.22 -10.64
N PRO A 205 -5.97 8.89 -11.63
CA PRO A 205 -5.05 7.76 -11.48
C PRO A 205 -4.02 7.98 -10.37
N ILE A 206 -3.64 9.23 -10.09
CA ILE A 206 -2.74 9.55 -8.97
C ILE A 206 -3.44 9.30 -7.63
N VAL A 207 -4.71 9.67 -7.49
CA VAL A 207 -5.50 9.37 -6.28
C VAL A 207 -5.62 7.86 -6.09
N GLU A 208 -5.94 7.10 -7.13
CA GLU A 208 -5.99 5.64 -7.09
C GLU A 208 -4.66 5.02 -6.63
N ASP A 209 -3.54 5.46 -7.23
CA ASP A 209 -2.22 4.96 -6.86
C ASP A 209 -1.85 5.35 -5.42
N ARG A 210 -2.15 6.57 -4.98
CA ARG A 210 -1.88 7.03 -3.60
C ARG A 210 -2.63 6.21 -2.56
N ILE A 211 -3.89 5.88 -2.80
CA ILE A 211 -4.66 4.99 -1.91
C ILE A 211 -4.02 3.61 -1.88
N SER A 212 -3.70 3.06 -3.05
CA SER A 212 -3.03 1.74 -3.18
C SER A 212 -1.70 1.70 -2.44
N GLN A 213 -0.87 2.74 -2.58
CA GLN A 213 0.43 2.89 -1.93
C GLN A 213 0.32 3.03 -0.41
N MET A 214 -0.62 3.85 0.07
CA MET A 214 -0.89 4.01 1.49
C MET A 214 -1.19 2.64 2.15
N VAL A 215 -2.15 1.89 1.60
CA VAL A 215 -2.53 0.59 2.16
C VAL A 215 -1.39 -0.43 2.01
N LYS A 216 -0.66 -0.43 0.87
CA LYS A 216 0.55 -1.26 0.71
C LYS A 216 1.59 -0.98 1.80
N ASN A 217 1.80 0.28 2.16
CA ASN A 217 2.74 0.68 3.20
C ASN A 217 2.30 0.15 4.57
N MET A 218 1.01 0.28 4.92
CA MET A 218 0.48 -0.27 6.16
C MET A 218 0.72 -1.79 6.27
N ILE A 219 0.46 -2.54 5.21
CA ILE A 219 0.69 -3.99 5.19
C ILE A 219 2.18 -4.31 5.26
N ASN A 220 2.99 -3.70 4.41
CA ASN A 220 4.38 -4.12 4.25
C ASN A 220 5.30 -3.59 5.36
N LYS A 221 4.91 -2.52 6.05
CA LYS A 221 5.69 -1.91 7.14
C LYS A 221 5.01 -2.13 8.48
N ASP A 222 3.85 -1.52 8.72
CA ASP A 222 3.25 -1.44 10.06
C ASP A 222 2.81 -2.81 10.58
N MET A 223 2.14 -3.61 9.74
CA MET A 223 1.79 -4.97 10.12
C MET A 223 3.03 -5.84 10.33
N ASN A 224 4.04 -5.73 9.46
CA ASN A 224 5.27 -6.49 9.62
C ASN A 224 6.07 -6.09 10.86
N TYR A 225 6.03 -4.81 11.25
CA TYR A 225 6.60 -4.33 12.50
C TYR A 225 5.94 -5.00 13.69
N ILE A 226 4.60 -5.08 13.71
CA ILE A 226 3.86 -5.78 14.77
C ILE A 226 4.18 -7.28 14.76
N LEU A 227 4.15 -7.94 13.60
CA LEU A 227 4.45 -9.37 13.48
C LEU A 227 5.88 -9.72 13.92
N ALA A 228 6.84 -8.81 13.73
CA ALA A 228 8.21 -9.00 14.18
C ALA A 228 8.36 -9.01 15.71
N THR A 229 7.39 -8.46 16.45
CA THR A 229 7.39 -8.50 17.93
C THR A 229 6.91 -9.84 18.50
N MET A 230 6.39 -10.74 17.66
CA MET A 230 6.01 -12.09 18.11
C MET A 230 7.26 -12.85 18.59
N PRO A 231 7.24 -13.42 19.81
CA PRO A 231 8.41 -14.09 20.36
C PRO A 231 8.71 -15.37 19.56
N LEU A 232 9.95 -15.49 19.08
CA LEU A 232 10.44 -16.70 18.41
C LEU A 232 10.95 -17.74 19.40
N GLN A 233 11.19 -17.34 20.65
CA GLN A 233 11.68 -18.16 21.74
C GLN A 233 10.97 -17.73 23.02
N VAL A 234 10.39 -18.68 23.74
CA VAL A 234 9.70 -18.44 25.01
C VAL A 234 10.35 -19.32 26.08
N LYS A 235 10.92 -18.66 27.09
CA LYS A 235 11.46 -19.33 28.28
C LYS A 235 10.36 -19.52 29.31
N PHE A 236 10.31 -20.68 29.94
CA PHE A 236 9.33 -20.92 31.00
C PHE A 236 9.75 -20.22 32.28
N HIS A 237 8.87 -19.37 32.82
CA HIS A 237 9.12 -18.63 34.06
C HIS A 237 9.44 -19.56 35.25
N PHE A 238 8.74 -20.71 35.34
CA PHE A 238 8.91 -21.67 36.43
C PHE A 238 10.07 -22.66 36.23
N ASN A 239 10.68 -22.70 35.05
CA ASN A 239 11.85 -23.53 34.80
C ASN A 239 12.72 -22.96 33.67
N PRO A 240 13.69 -22.08 33.99
CA PRO A 240 14.47 -21.34 32.99
C PRO A 240 15.42 -22.22 32.17
N GLN A 241 15.55 -23.52 32.51
CA GLN A 241 16.32 -24.48 31.71
C GLN A 241 15.55 -25.00 30.48
N TYR A 242 14.24 -24.74 30.39
CA TYR A 242 13.42 -25.17 29.27
C TYR A 242 12.99 -23.96 28.42
N GLU A 243 13.14 -24.11 27.11
CA GLU A 243 12.83 -23.08 26.12
C GLU A 243 12.00 -23.69 24.99
N VAL A 244 10.99 -22.95 24.53
CA VAL A 244 10.17 -23.32 23.36
C VAL A 244 10.51 -22.39 22.21
N GLU A 245 10.91 -22.96 21.09
CA GLU A 245 11.14 -22.23 19.85
C GLU A 245 9.85 -22.16 19.02
N LEU A 246 9.32 -20.94 18.82
CA LEU A 246 8.09 -20.61 18.11
C LEU A 246 8.37 -20.03 16.73
N ARG A 247 8.97 -20.82 15.84
CA ARG A 247 9.20 -20.42 14.44
C ARG A 247 8.08 -20.92 13.52
N VAL A 248 7.72 -20.09 12.56
CA VAL A 248 6.78 -20.44 11.49
C VAL A 248 7.44 -21.42 10.53
N ILE A 249 6.97 -22.67 10.55
CA ILE A 249 7.45 -23.72 9.66
C ILE A 249 6.66 -23.69 8.33
N ARG A 250 5.35 -23.37 8.40
CA ARG A 250 4.47 -23.30 7.22
C ARG A 250 3.27 -22.40 7.48
N ALA A 251 2.93 -21.55 6.52
CA ALA A 251 1.64 -20.86 6.45
C ALA A 251 0.75 -21.54 5.40
N LYS A 252 -0.49 -21.85 5.78
CA LYS A 252 -1.48 -22.51 4.92
C LYS A 252 -2.89 -22.05 5.26
N ILE A 253 -3.70 -21.88 4.24
CA ILE A 253 -5.15 -21.70 4.31
C ILE A 253 -5.78 -22.99 3.82
N TYR A 254 -6.77 -23.47 4.57
CA TYR A 254 -7.52 -24.70 4.33
C TYR A 254 -8.92 -24.35 3.87
#